data_AF-A0A1A8GEI0-F1
#
_entry.id   AF-A0A1A8GEI0-F1
#
_cell.length_a   1.000
_cell.length_b   1.000
_cell.length_c   1.000
_cell.angle_alpha   90.00
_cell.angle_beta   90.00
_cell.angle_gamma   90.00
#
_symmetry.space_group_name_H-M   'P 1'
#
loop_
_entity.id
_entity.type
_entity.pdbx_description
1 polymer ?
#
loop_
_entity_poly.entity_id
_entity_poly.type
_entity_poly.pdbx_seq_one_letter_code
_entity_poly.pdbx_strand_id
1 'polypeptide(L)'
;PTLKPRRIQNQNVVHRLEKRRICSGRPGSHWYRVRCFHQNLFPNFTVVNVEKPPCFLRKFSPDGRYFIAFSSDQTSLEIYEYQGCQAAQDLLRGQEGETLSTANDQRSLNIRGRLFERFFSLLHVTNVASNGEHLNRECSLFTDDCRYVIVGSAVYVPEEPQPYFFEVYRNNESVTPNPRSPLEDYSLHIIDLHTGRLCDTRSFKCD
;
A
#
# COMPACT_ATOMS: atom_id res chain seq x y z
N PRO A 1 -43.74 10.57 7.15
CA PRO A 1 -43.20 9.78 6.02
C PRO A 1 -42.69 8.40 6.51
N THR A 2 -43.39 7.33 6.15
CA THR A 2 -43.03 5.95 6.50
C THR A 2 -41.84 5.48 5.65
N LEU A 3 -40.70 5.19 6.27
CA LEU A 3 -39.51 4.70 5.59
C LEU A 3 -39.79 3.32 4.97
N LYS A 4 -39.73 3.23 3.63
CA LYS A 4 -39.83 1.93 2.94
C LYS A 4 -38.53 1.15 3.12
N PRO A 5 -38.58 -0.13 3.54
CA PRO A 5 -37.38 -0.95 3.69
C PRO A 5 -36.70 -1.19 2.35
N ARG A 6 -35.36 -1.10 2.33
CA ARG A 6 -34.56 -1.30 1.12
C ARG A 6 -34.62 -2.76 0.69
N ARG A 7 -34.99 -3.01 -0.57
CA ARG A 7 -34.99 -4.36 -1.15
C ARG A 7 -33.55 -4.86 -1.30
N ILE A 8 -33.21 -5.94 -0.61
CA ILE A 8 -31.90 -6.59 -0.70
C ILE A 8 -31.83 -7.33 -2.05
N GLN A 9 -30.79 -7.04 -2.85
CA GLN A 9 -30.56 -7.75 -4.11
C GLN A 9 -30.06 -9.17 -3.86
N ASN A 10 -30.15 -10.06 -4.85
CA ASN A 10 -29.62 -11.42 -4.75
C ASN A 10 -28.10 -11.38 -4.38
N GLN A 11 -27.73 -12.15 -3.36
CA GLN A 11 -26.36 -12.26 -2.83
C GLN A 11 -25.64 -13.52 -3.36
N ASN A 12 -26.31 -14.38 -4.12
CA ASN A 12 -25.67 -15.56 -4.70
C ASN A 12 -24.49 -15.18 -5.60
N VAL A 13 -23.32 -15.78 -5.36
CA VAL A 13 -22.07 -15.46 -6.07
C VAL A 13 -22.17 -15.74 -7.57
N VAL A 14 -22.81 -16.84 -7.96
CA VAL A 14 -23.01 -17.23 -9.37
C VAL A 14 -23.88 -16.19 -10.08
N HIS A 15 -24.98 -15.79 -9.45
CA HIS A 15 -25.86 -14.75 -10.01
C HIS A 15 -25.14 -13.41 -10.18
N ARG A 16 -24.33 -12.99 -9.20
CA ARG A 16 -23.57 -11.73 -9.31
C ARG A 16 -22.43 -11.80 -10.32
N LEU A 17 -21.78 -12.96 -10.44
CA LEU A 17 -20.76 -13.20 -11.45
C LEU A 17 -21.35 -13.09 -12.85
N GLU A 18 -22.49 -13.74 -13.10
CA GLU A 18 -23.18 -13.68 -14.39
C GLU A 18 -23.66 -12.25 -14.70
N LYS A 19 -24.20 -11.54 -13.70
CA LYS A 19 -24.59 -10.14 -13.87
C LYS A 19 -23.39 -9.25 -14.23
N ARG A 20 -22.23 -9.46 -13.60
CA ARG A 20 -20.98 -8.75 -13.93
C ARG A 20 -20.52 -9.06 -15.36
N ARG A 21 -20.64 -10.31 -15.79
CA ARG A 21 -20.30 -10.74 -17.16
C ARG A 21 -21.13 -9.99 -18.21
N ILE A 22 -22.41 -9.78 -17.92
CA ILE A 22 -23.35 -9.14 -18.86
C ILE A 22 -23.28 -7.60 -18.79
N CYS A 23 -23.01 -7.02 -17.61
CA CYS A 23 -22.96 -5.57 -17.43
C CYS A 23 -22.08 -5.14 -16.25
N SER A 24 -21.13 -4.25 -16.50
CA SER A 24 -20.19 -3.71 -15.50
C SER A 24 -20.70 -2.43 -14.79
N GLY A 25 -21.95 -2.04 -15.02
CA GLY A 25 -22.49 -0.74 -14.64
C GLY A 25 -22.35 0.29 -15.77
N ARG A 26 -23.02 1.44 -15.63
CA ARG A 26 -22.95 2.55 -16.61
C ARG A 26 -21.59 3.26 -16.50
N PRO A 27 -21.08 3.89 -17.57
CA PRO A 27 -19.94 4.81 -17.47
C PRO A 27 -20.16 5.83 -16.35
N GLY A 28 -19.13 6.12 -15.56
CA GLY A 28 -19.23 7.00 -14.38
C GLY A 28 -19.92 6.37 -13.17
N SER A 29 -20.25 5.07 -13.19
CA SER A 29 -20.78 4.40 -12.00
C SER A 29 -19.74 4.37 -10.89
N HIS A 30 -20.16 4.79 -9.69
CA HIS A 30 -19.34 4.75 -8.49
C HIS A 30 -18.75 3.34 -8.25
N TRP A 31 -17.47 3.28 -7.86
CA TRP A 31 -16.69 2.05 -7.68
C TRP A 31 -17.40 1.02 -6.79
N TYR A 32 -18.15 1.48 -5.78
CA TYR A 32 -18.93 0.60 -4.91
C TYR A 32 -19.95 -0.26 -5.68
N ARG A 33 -20.60 0.28 -6.73
CA ARG A 33 -21.56 -0.49 -7.57
C ARG A 33 -20.85 -1.53 -8.40
N VAL A 34 -19.65 -1.21 -8.90
CA VAL A 34 -18.85 -2.12 -9.74
C VAL A 34 -18.23 -3.24 -8.88
N ARG A 35 -17.93 -2.95 -7.61
CA ARG A 35 -17.31 -3.91 -6.68
C ARG A 35 -18.32 -4.73 -5.86
N CYS A 36 -19.63 -4.55 -6.02
CA CYS A 36 -20.66 -5.31 -5.29
C CYS A 36 -20.44 -6.84 -5.35
N PHE A 37 -19.95 -7.38 -6.47
CA PHE A 37 -19.64 -8.82 -6.57
C PHE A 37 -18.69 -9.30 -5.47
N HIS A 38 -17.62 -8.54 -5.20
CA HIS A 38 -16.56 -8.93 -4.26
C HIS A 38 -17.03 -8.91 -2.80
N GLN A 39 -18.21 -8.33 -2.49
CA GLN A 39 -18.80 -8.38 -1.15
C GLN A 39 -19.23 -9.80 -0.73
N ASN A 40 -19.34 -10.73 -1.68
CA ASN A 40 -19.74 -12.11 -1.42
C ASN A 40 -18.56 -13.08 -1.53
N LEU A 41 -17.35 -12.57 -1.73
CA LEU A 41 -16.13 -13.36 -1.67
C LEU A 41 -15.55 -13.22 -0.27
N PHE A 42 -15.41 -14.34 0.41
CA PHE A 42 -14.73 -14.43 1.69
C PHE A 42 -13.51 -15.35 1.54
N PRO A 43 -12.42 -15.11 2.29
CA PRO A 43 -11.30 -16.05 2.32
C PRO A 43 -11.80 -17.42 2.77
N ASN A 44 -11.44 -18.47 2.04
CA ASN A 44 -11.71 -19.85 2.43
C ASN A 44 -10.69 -20.38 3.45
N PHE A 45 -9.56 -19.69 3.60
CA PHE A 45 -8.50 -20.03 4.54
C PHE A 45 -7.71 -18.77 4.91
N THR A 46 -7.37 -18.62 6.18
CA THR A 46 -6.58 -17.47 6.68
C THR A 46 -5.31 -17.97 7.37
N VAL A 47 -4.16 -17.43 6.98
CA VAL A 47 -2.91 -17.67 7.72
C VAL A 47 -2.51 -16.37 8.39
N VAL A 48 -2.28 -16.45 9.70
CA VAL A 48 -1.81 -15.30 10.49
C VAL A 48 -0.35 -15.52 10.90
N ASN A 49 0.31 -14.44 11.30
CA ASN A 49 1.72 -14.46 11.69
C ASN A 49 2.63 -15.03 10.58
N VAL A 50 2.34 -14.69 9.33
CA VAL A 50 3.23 -14.96 8.19
C VAL A 50 4.53 -14.21 8.41
N GLU A 51 5.66 -14.91 8.27
CA GLU A 51 6.98 -14.28 8.37
C GLU A 51 7.17 -13.37 7.16
N LYS A 52 7.66 -12.16 7.41
CA LYS A 52 7.89 -11.15 6.37
C LYS A 52 9.30 -10.58 6.49
N PRO A 53 9.88 -10.05 5.41
CA PRO A 53 11.16 -9.36 5.46
C PRO A 53 11.12 -8.15 6.42
N PRO A 54 12.31 -7.65 6.84
CA PRO A 54 12.44 -6.46 7.67
C PRO A 54 12.13 -5.18 6.86
N CYS A 55 10.84 -4.98 6.58
CA CYS A 55 10.30 -3.83 5.88
C CYS A 55 8.91 -3.45 6.42
N PHE A 56 8.45 -2.26 6.07
CA PHE A 56 7.12 -1.77 6.37
C PHE A 56 6.22 -1.96 5.14
N LEU A 57 5.42 -3.02 5.17
CA LEU A 57 4.43 -3.31 4.13
C LEU A 57 3.42 -2.17 4.02
N ARG A 58 3.12 -1.71 2.80
CA ARG A 58 2.23 -0.57 2.59
C ARG A 58 0.93 -0.93 1.89
N LYS A 59 0.94 -1.11 0.56
CA LYS A 59 -0.27 -1.41 -0.21
C LYS A 59 0.03 -1.91 -1.63
N PHE A 60 -1.00 -2.45 -2.26
CA PHE A 60 -0.99 -2.80 -3.68
C PHE A 60 -1.11 -1.57 -4.59
N SER A 61 -0.53 -1.66 -5.79
CA SER A 61 -0.87 -0.80 -6.91
C SER A 61 -2.36 -0.94 -7.29
N PRO A 62 -3.00 0.06 -7.91
CA PRO A 62 -4.44 0.02 -8.16
C PRO A 62 -4.88 -1.11 -9.10
N ASP A 63 -3.98 -1.59 -9.96
CA ASP A 63 -4.17 -2.76 -10.84
C ASP A 63 -3.87 -4.10 -10.15
N GLY A 64 -3.34 -4.08 -8.93
CA GLY A 64 -3.05 -5.25 -8.10
C GLY A 64 -1.82 -6.07 -8.51
N ARG A 65 -1.00 -5.59 -9.45
CA ARG A 65 0.19 -6.30 -9.93
C ARG A 65 1.39 -6.16 -9.01
N TYR A 66 1.56 -4.97 -8.44
CA TYR A 66 2.70 -4.64 -7.59
C TYR A 66 2.25 -4.43 -6.16
N PHE A 67 3.12 -4.80 -5.22
CA PHE A 67 2.97 -4.52 -3.81
C PHE A 67 4.19 -3.75 -3.33
N ILE A 68 3.97 -2.60 -2.69
CA ILE A 68 5.07 -1.76 -2.21
C ILE A 68 5.30 -1.93 -0.71
N ALA A 69 6.56 -1.86 -0.30
CA ALA A 69 6.99 -1.76 1.08
C ALA A 69 8.12 -0.73 1.21
N PHE A 70 8.28 -0.15 2.39
CA PHE A 70 9.43 0.69 2.72
C PHE A 70 10.46 -0.13 3.45
N SER A 71 11.74 0.04 3.14
CA SER A 71 12.82 -0.62 3.87
C SER A 71 12.77 -0.26 5.37
N SER A 72 13.31 -1.12 6.22
CA SER A 72 13.32 -0.91 7.69
C SER A 72 14.04 0.38 8.13
N ASP A 73 15.05 0.81 7.38
CA ASP A 73 15.77 2.09 7.57
C ASP A 73 15.03 3.30 6.95
N GLN A 74 13.91 3.06 6.26
CA GLN A 74 13.09 4.07 5.58
C GLN A 74 13.85 4.86 4.49
N THR A 75 14.89 4.28 3.90
CA THR A 75 15.66 4.94 2.83
C THR A 75 15.21 4.54 1.43
N SER A 76 14.62 3.35 1.31
CA SER A 76 14.35 2.69 0.04
C SER A 76 12.91 2.22 -0.08
N LEU A 77 12.41 2.21 -1.32
CA LEU A 77 11.14 1.59 -1.68
C LEU A 77 11.42 0.19 -2.26
N GLU A 78 10.80 -0.82 -1.67
CA GLU A 78 10.80 -2.19 -2.15
C GLU A 78 9.53 -2.43 -2.98
N ILE A 79 9.70 -2.91 -4.21
CA ILE A 79 8.61 -3.20 -5.13
C ILE A 79 8.57 -4.71 -5.37
N TYR A 80 7.45 -5.33 -4.98
CA TYR A 80 7.20 -6.75 -5.14
C TYR A 80 6.19 -7.01 -6.25
N GLU A 81 6.41 -8.05 -7.04
CA GLU A 81 5.41 -8.60 -7.95
C GLU A 81 4.52 -9.58 -7.22
N TYR A 82 3.20 -9.40 -7.37
CA TYR A 82 2.22 -10.32 -6.83
C TYR A 82 2.04 -11.54 -7.74
N GLN A 83 2.34 -12.73 -7.22
CA GLN A 83 2.32 -14.00 -7.95
C GLN A 83 0.91 -14.61 -8.07
N GLY A 84 -0.13 -13.92 -7.60
CA GLY A 84 -1.52 -14.36 -7.68
C GLY A 84 -1.97 -15.23 -6.49
N CYS A 85 -3.29 -15.43 -6.40
CA CYS A 85 -3.91 -16.12 -5.25
C CYS A 85 -3.56 -17.61 -5.13
N GLN A 86 -3.11 -18.23 -6.23
CA GLN A 86 -2.74 -19.64 -6.29
C GLN A 86 -1.27 -19.93 -5.95
N ALA A 87 -0.46 -18.89 -5.73
CA ALA A 87 1.00 -19.03 -5.62
C ALA A 87 1.48 -19.93 -4.46
N ALA A 88 0.66 -20.10 -3.42
CA ALA A 88 0.94 -20.96 -2.27
C ALA A 88 0.00 -22.18 -2.17
N GLN A 89 -0.75 -22.51 -3.23
CA GLN A 89 -1.75 -23.60 -3.20
C GLN A 89 -1.14 -24.96 -2.86
N ASP A 90 0.08 -25.23 -3.32
CA ASP A 90 0.80 -26.46 -3.02
C ASP A 90 1.23 -26.54 -1.56
N LEU A 91 1.65 -25.43 -0.96
CA LEU A 91 2.00 -25.34 0.47
C LEU A 91 0.78 -25.58 1.38
N LEU A 92 -0.39 -25.13 0.94
CA LEU A 92 -1.65 -25.26 1.68
C LEU A 92 -2.39 -26.56 1.40
N ARG A 93 -1.88 -27.44 0.51
CA ARG A 93 -2.54 -28.70 0.16
C ARG A 93 -2.68 -29.60 1.39
N GLY A 94 -3.89 -30.07 1.67
CA GLY A 94 -4.16 -30.94 2.83
C GLY A 94 -4.01 -30.22 4.16
N GLN A 95 -4.18 -28.89 4.17
CA GLN A 95 -4.54 -28.16 5.37
C GLN A 95 -6.05 -28.26 5.56
N GLU A 96 -6.47 -28.68 6.75
CA GLU A 96 -7.87 -28.74 7.15
C GLU A 96 -8.23 -27.52 8.02
N GLY A 97 -9.52 -27.18 8.05
CA GLY A 97 -10.03 -26.03 8.78
C GLY A 97 -9.94 -24.72 8.02
N GLU A 98 -10.21 -23.62 8.72
CA GLU A 98 -10.40 -22.28 8.14
C GLU A 98 -9.25 -21.32 8.46
N THR A 99 -8.42 -21.61 9.46
CA THR A 99 -7.36 -20.70 9.91
C THR A 99 -6.15 -21.42 10.47
N LEU A 100 -4.94 -20.95 10.11
CA LEU A 100 -3.66 -21.37 10.66
C LEU A 100 -3.09 -20.23 11.50
N SER A 101 -3.32 -20.27 12.82
CA SER A 101 -2.94 -19.20 13.75
C SER A 101 -2.01 -19.58 14.90
N THR A 102 -2.24 -20.75 15.50
CA THR A 102 -1.71 -21.08 16.83
C THR A 102 -0.93 -22.39 16.85
N ALA A 103 -0.95 -23.14 15.74
CA ALA A 103 -0.25 -24.40 15.64
C ALA A 103 1.26 -24.13 15.41
N ASN A 104 2.07 -24.49 16.41
CA ASN A 104 3.53 -24.40 16.37
C ASN A 104 4.18 -25.73 15.95
N ASP A 105 3.44 -26.57 15.24
CA ASP A 105 4.04 -27.74 14.60
C ASP A 105 4.96 -27.29 13.44
N GLN A 106 5.94 -28.15 13.14
CA GLN A 106 6.99 -27.86 12.16
C GLN A 106 6.41 -27.51 10.78
N ARG A 107 5.27 -28.10 10.39
CA ARG A 107 4.62 -27.83 9.11
C ARG A 107 4.00 -26.43 9.09
N SER A 108 3.31 -26.03 10.14
CA SER A 108 2.74 -24.68 10.28
C SER A 108 3.82 -23.59 10.30
N LEU A 109 4.96 -23.84 10.94
CA LEU A 109 6.12 -22.93 10.89
C LEU A 109 6.69 -22.83 9.48
N ASN A 110 6.87 -23.96 8.79
CA ASN A 110 7.36 -23.97 7.40
C ASN A 110 6.42 -23.21 6.44
N ILE A 111 5.11 -23.38 6.59
CA ILE A 111 4.12 -22.66 5.79
C ILE A 111 4.23 -21.15 6.04
N ARG A 112 4.23 -20.72 7.31
CA ARG A 112 4.35 -19.30 7.68
C ARG A 112 5.65 -18.65 7.18
N GLY A 113 6.76 -19.38 7.23
CA GLY A 113 8.07 -18.92 6.76
C GLY A 113 8.15 -18.72 5.24
N ARG A 114 7.35 -19.45 4.46
CA ARG A 114 7.42 -19.45 2.99
C ARG A 114 6.31 -18.67 2.30
N LEU A 115 5.23 -18.35 3.00
CA LEU A 115 4.05 -17.74 2.36
C LEU A 115 4.36 -16.39 1.72
N PHE A 116 5.17 -15.55 2.37
CA PHE A 116 5.48 -14.23 1.83
C PHE A 116 6.22 -14.31 0.49
N GLU A 117 7.32 -15.08 0.43
CA GLU A 117 8.11 -15.27 -0.81
C GLU A 117 7.30 -15.93 -1.93
N ARG A 118 6.27 -16.73 -1.60
CA ARG A 118 5.38 -17.32 -2.60
C ARG A 118 4.49 -16.28 -3.26
N PHE A 119 3.89 -15.39 -2.46
CA PHE A 119 2.97 -14.38 -2.98
C PHE A 119 3.69 -13.17 -3.57
N PHE A 120 4.86 -12.84 -3.06
CA PHE A 120 5.56 -11.59 -3.36
C PHE A 120 7.00 -11.87 -3.76
N SER A 121 7.28 -11.72 -5.04
CA SER A 121 8.65 -11.77 -5.57
C SER A 121 9.23 -10.37 -5.57
N LEU A 122 10.36 -10.14 -4.90
CA LEU A 122 11.01 -8.84 -4.89
C LEU A 122 11.55 -8.53 -6.29
N LEU A 123 11.03 -7.49 -6.94
CA LEU A 123 11.49 -7.04 -8.25
C LEU A 123 12.57 -5.98 -8.14
N HIS A 124 12.29 -4.93 -7.36
CA HIS A 124 13.14 -3.74 -7.32
C HIS A 124 13.31 -3.24 -5.89
N VAL A 125 14.48 -2.69 -5.62
CA VAL A 125 14.76 -1.88 -4.43
C VAL A 125 15.29 -0.54 -4.92
N THR A 126 14.48 0.50 -4.77
CA THR A 126 14.82 1.86 -5.21
C THR A 126 15.28 2.65 -4.00
N ASN A 127 16.56 3.02 -3.92
CA ASN A 127 17.03 3.97 -2.92
C ASN A 127 16.51 5.37 -3.29
N VAL A 128 15.82 6.01 -2.35
CA VAL A 128 15.16 7.31 -2.57
C VAL A 128 15.76 8.38 -1.66
N ALA A 129 15.85 8.09 -0.37
CA ALA A 129 16.27 9.03 0.64
C ALA A 129 17.77 8.82 0.96
N SER A 130 18.62 9.29 0.04
CA SER A 130 20.07 9.09 0.12
C SER A 130 20.79 10.11 1.00
N ASN A 131 20.14 11.22 1.36
CA ASN A 131 20.75 12.39 1.99
C ASN A 131 20.32 12.59 3.46
N GLY A 132 20.12 11.51 4.21
CA GLY A 132 19.66 11.58 5.61
C GLY A 132 18.18 11.92 5.77
N GLU A 133 17.44 11.99 4.68
CA GLU A 133 15.99 12.03 4.67
C GLU A 133 15.42 10.66 5.09
N HIS A 134 14.16 10.63 5.50
CA HIS A 134 13.41 9.39 5.72
C HIS A 134 12.12 9.40 4.92
N LEU A 135 11.81 8.27 4.28
CA LEU A 135 10.54 8.08 3.60
C LEU A 135 9.39 8.08 4.59
N ASN A 136 8.38 8.90 4.32
CA ASN A 136 7.13 8.89 5.05
C ASN A 136 6.30 7.68 4.61
N ARG A 137 6.20 6.69 5.49
CA ARG A 137 5.49 5.42 5.27
C ARG A 137 4.00 5.60 4.92
N GLU A 138 3.40 6.71 5.34
CA GLU A 138 2.00 6.99 5.05
C GLU A 138 1.81 7.68 3.69
N CYS A 139 2.86 8.32 3.16
CA CYS A 139 2.83 9.01 1.88
C CYS A 139 3.14 8.04 0.73
N SER A 140 2.07 7.52 0.12
CA SER A 140 2.15 6.72 -1.11
C SER A 140 0.93 6.99 -1.96
N LEU A 141 1.12 7.55 -3.15
CA LEU A 141 0.06 7.79 -4.12
C LEU A 141 0.42 7.07 -5.42
N PHE A 142 -0.58 6.62 -6.16
CA PHE A 142 -0.36 6.02 -7.46
C PHE A 142 -0.96 6.90 -8.55
N THR A 143 -0.32 6.88 -9.70
CA THR A 143 -0.87 7.44 -10.94
C THR A 143 -2.02 6.57 -11.44
N ASP A 144 -2.96 7.18 -12.18
CA ASP A 144 -4.17 6.50 -12.66
C ASP A 144 -3.85 5.37 -13.66
N ASP A 145 -2.74 5.48 -14.39
CA ASP A 145 -2.23 4.45 -15.30
C ASP A 145 -1.50 3.30 -14.57
N CYS A 146 -1.42 3.36 -13.24
CA CYS A 146 -0.73 2.39 -12.38
C CYS A 146 0.76 2.22 -12.69
N ARG A 147 1.37 3.15 -13.44
CA ARG A 147 2.77 3.03 -13.85
C ARG A 147 3.73 3.55 -12.79
N TYR A 148 3.36 4.64 -12.14
CA TYR A 148 4.21 5.33 -11.19
C TYR A 148 3.61 5.37 -9.80
N VAL A 149 4.49 5.32 -8.80
CA VAL A 149 4.19 5.61 -7.41
C VAL A 149 4.89 6.91 -6.99
N ILE A 150 4.17 7.74 -6.25
CA ILE A 150 4.67 8.97 -5.65
C ILE A 150 4.84 8.70 -4.16
N VAL A 151 6.06 8.91 -3.65
CA VAL A 151 6.38 8.78 -2.23
C VAL A 151 6.97 10.08 -1.71
N GLY A 152 6.76 10.37 -0.43
CA GLY A 152 7.33 11.54 0.22
C GLY A 152 8.51 11.15 1.11
N SER A 153 9.58 11.94 1.11
CA SER A 153 10.60 11.93 2.14
C SER A 153 10.56 13.24 2.93
N ALA A 154 11.10 13.21 4.14
CA ALA A 154 11.25 14.39 4.98
C ALA A 154 12.61 14.37 5.67
N VAL A 155 13.14 15.57 5.92
CA VAL A 155 14.29 15.77 6.80
C VAL A 155 14.01 16.95 7.71
N TYR A 156 14.31 16.79 9.00
CA TYR A 156 14.21 17.88 9.96
C TYR A 156 15.21 18.98 9.62
N VAL A 157 14.73 20.21 9.60
CA VAL A 157 15.58 21.40 9.45
C VAL A 157 16.18 21.71 10.82
N PRO A 158 17.51 21.73 10.96
CA PRO A 158 18.16 22.09 12.22
C PRO A 158 17.76 23.51 12.66
N GLU A 159 17.57 23.72 13.97
CA GLU A 159 17.26 25.05 14.52
C GLU A 159 18.42 26.05 14.38
N GLU A 160 19.65 25.58 14.10
CA GLU A 160 20.85 26.41 13.96
C GLU A 160 21.65 26.10 12.67
N PRO A 161 22.15 27.11 11.94
CA PRO A 161 21.87 28.54 12.11
C PRO A 161 20.49 28.87 11.53
N GLN A 162 19.64 29.52 12.32
CA GLN A 162 18.29 29.91 11.91
C GLN A 162 18.31 30.60 10.54
N PRO A 163 17.50 30.20 9.54
CA PRO A 163 17.07 31.19 8.56
C PRO A 163 16.42 32.32 9.37
N TYR A 164 16.78 33.57 9.09
CA TYR A 164 16.27 34.68 9.88
C TYR A 164 14.75 34.58 9.91
N PHE A 165 14.11 34.87 11.04
CA PHE A 165 12.65 34.88 11.19
C PHE A 165 11.89 35.62 10.04
N PHE A 166 12.60 36.48 9.30
CA PHE A 166 12.14 37.25 8.14
C PHE A 166 12.35 36.59 6.77
N GLU A 167 13.01 35.43 6.69
CA GLU A 167 13.28 34.67 5.46
C GLU A 167 12.25 33.54 5.22
N VAL A 168 11.44 33.21 6.23
CA VAL A 168 10.35 32.23 6.10
C VAL A 168 9.07 32.96 5.69
N TYR A 169 8.54 32.69 4.50
CA TYR A 169 7.29 33.28 4.04
C TYR A 169 6.14 32.78 4.91
N ARG A 170 5.52 33.70 5.66
CA ARG A 170 4.37 33.40 6.51
C ARG A 170 3.11 34.07 5.98
N ASN A 171 2.00 33.35 6.05
CA ASN A 171 0.66 33.89 5.89
C ASN A 171 -0.15 33.62 7.18
N ASN A 172 -1.40 34.07 7.23
CA ASN A 172 -2.26 33.88 8.41
C ASN A 172 -2.63 32.41 8.68
N GLU A 173 -2.28 31.48 7.79
CA GLU A 173 -2.51 30.04 7.91
C GLU A 173 -1.23 29.27 8.28
N SER A 174 -0.08 29.96 8.36
CA SER A 174 1.19 29.33 8.72
C SER A 174 1.18 28.85 10.18
N VAL A 175 1.52 27.59 10.38
CA VAL A 175 1.69 27.00 11.71
C VAL A 175 3.09 27.33 12.24
N THR A 176 3.17 27.86 13.46
CA THR A 176 4.46 28.11 14.11
C THR A 176 5.14 26.79 14.44
N PRO A 177 6.37 26.53 13.95
CA PRO A 177 7.14 25.35 14.32
C PRO A 177 7.30 25.28 15.85
N ASN A 178 7.22 24.07 16.39
CA ASN A 178 7.39 23.82 17.82
C ASN A 178 7.98 22.41 18.02
N PRO A 179 8.43 22.04 19.24
CA PRO A 179 9.06 20.74 19.46
C PRO A 179 8.19 19.51 19.13
N ARG A 180 6.86 19.66 19.00
CA ARG A 180 5.95 18.58 18.56
C ARG A 180 5.67 18.61 17.06
N SER A 181 6.06 19.67 16.37
CA SER A 181 5.87 19.91 14.94
C SER A 181 7.04 20.77 14.44
N PRO A 182 8.25 20.19 14.39
CA PRO A 182 9.42 20.90 13.91
C PRO A 182 9.29 21.19 12.41
N LEU A 183 10.13 22.10 11.93
CA LEU A 183 10.19 22.40 10.50
C LEU A 183 10.89 21.25 9.77
N GLU A 184 10.32 20.86 8.64
CA GLU A 184 10.82 19.75 7.82
C GLU A 184 10.87 20.21 6.36
N ASP A 185 11.98 19.93 5.69
CA ASP A 185 12.06 20.00 4.24
C ASP A 185 11.52 18.66 3.70
N TYR A 186 10.63 18.73 2.71
CA TYR A 186 10.00 17.53 2.14
C TYR A 186 10.33 17.40 0.67
N SER A 187 10.57 16.17 0.22
CA SER A 187 10.71 15.86 -1.20
C SER A 187 9.61 14.89 -1.64
N LEU A 188 9.04 15.12 -2.81
CA LEU A 188 8.16 14.18 -3.49
C LEU A 188 8.93 13.48 -4.60
N HIS A 189 8.89 12.16 -4.60
CA HIS A 189 9.65 11.32 -5.51
C HIS A 189 8.70 10.50 -6.38
N ILE A 190 8.97 10.44 -7.68
CA ILE A 190 8.21 9.63 -8.63
C ILE A 190 9.05 8.42 -9.01
N ILE A 191 8.53 7.21 -8.79
CA ILE A 191 9.22 5.95 -9.07
C ILE A 191 8.39 5.15 -10.07
N ASP A 192 9.02 4.69 -11.15
CA ASP A 192 8.38 3.79 -12.12
C ASP A 192 8.34 2.37 -11.55
N LEU A 193 7.13 1.83 -11.35
CA LEU A 193 6.92 0.50 -10.76
C LEU A 193 7.45 -0.64 -11.62
N HIS A 194 7.53 -0.45 -12.94
CA HIS A 194 7.97 -1.50 -13.87
C HIS A 194 9.49 -1.61 -13.89
N THR A 195 10.18 -0.48 -13.81
CA THR A 195 11.65 -0.43 -13.94
C THR A 195 12.38 -0.23 -12.62
N GLY A 196 11.67 0.12 -11.54
CA GLY A 196 12.26 0.44 -10.24
C GLY A 196 13.08 1.73 -10.24
N ARG A 197 12.97 2.56 -11.28
CA ARG A 197 13.77 3.78 -11.41
C ARG A 197 13.09 4.94 -10.71
N LEU A 198 13.88 5.68 -9.92
CA LEU A 198 13.53 7.04 -9.51
C LEU A 198 13.54 7.93 -10.75
N CYS A 199 12.37 8.39 -11.17
CA CYS A 199 12.18 9.14 -12.40
C CYS A 199 12.28 10.65 -12.20
N ASP A 200 11.75 11.15 -11.09
CA ASP A 200 11.74 12.58 -10.78
C ASP A 200 11.73 12.81 -9.28
N THR A 201 12.18 13.99 -8.87
CA THR A 201 12.15 14.44 -7.48
C THR A 201 11.89 15.94 -7.45
N ARG A 202 10.88 16.33 -6.66
CA ARG A 202 10.58 17.73 -6.39
C ARG A 202 10.73 18.01 -4.91
N SER A 203 11.72 18.81 -4.57
CA SER A 203 11.97 19.24 -3.20
C SER A 203 11.23 20.54 -2.90
N PHE A 204 10.60 20.57 -1.74
CA PHE A 204 9.97 21.73 -1.13
C PHE A 204 10.79 22.03 0.11
N LYS A 205 11.71 22.98 -0.06
CA LYS A 205 12.45 23.53 1.06
C LYS A 205 11.62 24.65 1.66
N CYS A 206 11.90 25.00 2.91
CA CYS A 206 11.30 26.10 3.64
C CYS A 206 10.91 27.30 2.74
N ASP A 207 9.67 27.30 2.25
CA ASP A 207 8.97 28.45 1.71
C ASP A 207 8.39 29.22 2.90
#